data_AF-A0A166ESD9-F1
#
_entry.id   AF-A0A166ESD9-F1
#
_cell.length_a   1.000
_cell.length_b   1.000
_cell.length_c   1.000
_cell.angle_alpha   90.00
_cell.angle_beta   90.00
_cell.angle_gamma   90.00
#
_symmetry.space_group_name_H-M   'P 1'
#
loop_
_entity.id
_entity.type
_entity.pdbx_description
1 polymer ?
#
loop_
_entity_poly.entity_id
_entity_poly.type
_entity_poly.pdbx_seq_one_letter_code
_entity_poly.pdbx_strand_id
1 'polypeptide(L)'
;METQKIKTTVNIEIGILNELKAISNRKKTTQTEMINKLLKKGLLLEKQAEKQKETKGNNFLKLAGIVTAPKPFSATDEVRKLRNGEL
;
A
#
# COMPACT_ATOMS: atom_id res chain seq x y z
N MET A 1 20.19 5.95 -16.63
CA MET A 1 20.33 4.80 -15.71
C MET A 1 19.81 3.57 -16.44
N GLU A 2 20.69 2.65 -16.82
CA GLU A 2 20.25 1.37 -17.39
C GLU A 2 19.58 0.54 -16.29
N THR A 3 18.30 0.23 -16.45
CA THR A 3 17.62 -0.72 -15.58
C THR A 3 18.21 -2.11 -15.80
N GLN A 4 18.91 -2.64 -14.80
CA GLN A 4 19.38 -4.02 -14.80
C GLN A 4 18.16 -4.97 -14.92
N LYS A 5 18.14 -5.78 -15.98
CA LYS A 5 17.09 -6.78 -16.19
C LYS A 5 17.39 -8.01 -15.34
N ILE A 6 16.56 -8.28 -14.34
CA ILE A 6 16.65 -9.48 -13.51
C ILE A 6 15.99 -10.64 -14.27
N LYS A 7 16.72 -11.76 -14.41
CA LYS A 7 16.20 -13.01 -14.96
C LYS A 7 15.85 -13.93 -13.79
N THR A 8 14.63 -14.45 -13.79
CA THR A 8 14.13 -15.32 -12.72
C THR A 8 13.36 -16.48 -13.34
N THR A 9 13.53 -17.67 -12.74
CA THR A 9 12.72 -18.85 -13.05
C THR A 9 11.63 -18.98 -12.00
N VAL A 10 10.39 -19.23 -12.43
CA VAL A 10 9.23 -19.35 -11.55
C VAL A 10 8.48 -20.63 -11.91
N ASN A 11 8.11 -21.42 -10.91
CA ASN A 11 7.24 -22.57 -11.12
C ASN A 11 5.79 -22.10 -11.21
N ILE A 12 5.13 -22.43 -12.33
CA ILE A 12 3.74 -22.08 -12.61
C ILE A 12 3.00 -23.36 -12.95
N GLU A 13 1.79 -23.51 -12.42
CA GLU A 13 0.92 -24.64 -12.74
C GLU A 13 0.61 -24.68 -14.25
N ILE A 14 0.58 -25.87 -14.83
CA ILE A 14 0.48 -26.05 -16.28
C ILE A 14 -0.83 -25.53 -16.87
N GLY A 15 -1.95 -25.62 -16.11
CA GLY A 15 -3.24 -25.06 -16.53
C GLY A 15 -3.17 -23.54 -16.68
N ILE A 16 -2.62 -22.87 -15.67
CA ILE A 16 -2.42 -21.42 -15.66
C ILE A 16 -1.50 -20.99 -16.82
N LEU A 17 -0.43 -21.75 -17.08
CA LEU A 17 0.48 -21.45 -18.18
C LEU A 17 -0.22 -21.52 -19.56
N ASN A 18 -1.09 -22.52 -19.75
CA ASN A 18 -1.85 -22.69 -20.99
C ASN A 18 -2.84 -21.54 -21.21
N GLU A 19 -3.56 -21.13 -20.17
CA GLU A 19 -4.46 -19.97 -20.24
C GLU A 19 -3.70 -18.68 -20.53
N LEU A 20 -2.57 -18.47 -19.84
CA LEU A 20 -1.73 -17.30 -20.05
C LEU A 20 -1.21 -17.23 -21.48
N LYS A 21 -0.83 -18.37 -22.07
CA LYS A 21 -0.43 -18.48 -23.48
C LYS A 21 -1.59 -18.12 -24.43
N ALA A 22 -2.80 -18.61 -24.17
CA ALA A 22 -3.97 -18.28 -24.97
C ALA A 22 -4.27 -16.77 -24.92
N ILE A 23 -4.19 -16.18 -23.73
CA ILE A 23 -4.45 -14.75 -23.53
C ILE A 23 -3.35 -13.89 -24.16
N SER A 24 -2.07 -14.26 -24.03
CA SER A 24 -0.97 -13.52 -24.64
C SER A 24 -1.10 -13.50 -26.17
N ASN A 25 -1.46 -14.63 -26.77
CA ASN A 25 -1.72 -14.73 -28.20
C ASN A 25 -2.88 -13.83 -28.63
N ARG A 26 -4.00 -13.87 -27.90
CA ARG A 26 -5.18 -13.03 -28.19
C ARG A 26 -4.84 -11.53 -28.13
N LYS A 27 -3.98 -11.14 -27.18
CA LYS A 27 -3.56 -9.75 -27.00
C LYS A 27 -2.37 -9.33 -27.86
N LYS A 28 -1.86 -10.23 -28.72
CA LYS A 28 -0.67 -10.01 -29.55
C LYS A 28 0.55 -9.57 -28.71
N THR A 29 0.75 -10.20 -27.56
CA THR A 29 1.90 -9.95 -26.66
C THR A 29 2.64 -11.23 -26.36
N THR A 30 3.82 -11.11 -25.76
CA THR A 30 4.56 -12.28 -25.24
C THR A 30 4.03 -12.72 -23.87
N GLN A 31 4.30 -13.97 -23.50
CA GLN A 31 4.00 -14.49 -22.15
C GLN A 31 4.74 -13.68 -21.08
N THR A 32 6.02 -13.36 -21.32
CA THR A 32 6.86 -12.58 -20.40
C THR A 32 6.29 -11.20 -20.14
N GLU A 33 5.86 -10.49 -21.18
CA GLU A 33 5.21 -9.18 -21.02
C GLU A 33 3.90 -9.27 -20.24
N MET A 34 3.12 -10.33 -20.48
CA MET A 34 1.87 -10.55 -19.79
C MET A 34 2.09 -10.84 -18.30
N ILE A 35 3.05 -11.71 -17.96
CA ILE A 35 3.46 -11.99 -16.57
C ILE A 35 3.92 -10.71 -15.89
N ASN A 36 4.81 -9.95 -16.52
CA ASN A 36 5.29 -8.68 -15.97
C ASN A 36 4.14 -7.68 -15.71
N LYS A 37 3.15 -7.63 -16.60
CA LYS A 37 1.97 -6.77 -16.43
C LYS A 37 1.09 -7.23 -15.28
N LEU A 38 0.89 -8.53 -15.11
CA LEU A 38 0.11 -9.09 -14.01
C LEU A 38 0.81 -8.87 -12.66
N LEU A 39 2.12 -9.11 -12.57
CA LEU A 39 2.92 -8.86 -11.37
C LEU A 39 2.87 -7.37 -10.96
N LYS A 40 3.04 -6.45 -11.92
CA LYS A 40 2.92 -5.01 -11.67
C LYS A 40 1.53 -4.64 -11.13
N LYS A 41 0.47 -5.23 -11.68
CA LYS A 41 -0.89 -5.02 -11.18
C LYS A 41 -1.07 -5.55 -9.77
N GLY A 42 -0.57 -6.75 -9.47
CA GLY A 42 -0.59 -7.33 -8.13
C GLY A 42 0.07 -6.42 -7.09
N LEU A 43 1.29 -5.95 -7.37
CA LEU A 43 2.02 -5.03 -6.48
C LEU A 43 1.27 -3.71 -6.24
N LEU A 44 0.60 -3.18 -7.26
CA LEU A 44 -0.21 -1.96 -7.09
C LEU A 44 -1.44 -2.21 -6.21
N LEU A 45 -2.10 -3.36 -6.36
CA LEU A 45 -3.26 -3.74 -5.55
C LEU A 45 -2.87 -4.00 -4.09
N GLU A 46 -1.73 -4.66 -3.84
CA GLU A 46 -1.21 -4.87 -2.48
C GLU A 46 -0.91 -3.53 -1.78
N LYS A 47 -0.22 -2.61 -2.47
CA LYS A 47 0.03 -1.26 -1.95
C LYS A 47 -1.26 -0.48 -1.66
N GLN A 48 -2.29 -0.66 -2.47
CA GLN A 48 -3.60 -0.05 -2.23
C GLN A 48 -4.30 -0.69 -1.01
N ALA A 49 -4.22 -2.00 -0.86
CA ALA A 49 -4.78 -2.71 0.29
C ALA A 49 -4.08 -2.34 1.61
N GLU A 50 -2.76 -2.18 1.60
CA GLU A 50 -1.99 -1.69 2.76
C GLU A 50 -2.39 -0.27 3.15
N LYS A 51 -2.48 0.64 2.17
CA LYS A 51 -2.98 2.01 2.40
C LYS A 51 -4.41 2.04 2.95
N GLN A 52 -5.27 1.10 2.52
CA GLN A 52 -6.63 0.98 3.04
C GLN A 52 -6.67 0.45 4.48
N LYS A 53 -5.74 -0.44 4.87
CA LYS A 53 -5.62 -0.88 6.27
C LYS A 53 -5.22 0.26 7.20
N GLU A 54 -4.29 1.13 6.76
CA GLU A 54 -3.86 2.29 7.54
C GLU A 54 -4.97 3.36 7.69
N THR A 55 -5.82 3.52 6.67
CA THR A 55 -6.87 4.55 6.66
C THR A 55 -8.16 4.14 7.36
N LYS A 56 -8.52 2.86 7.43
CA LYS A 56 -9.79 2.41 8.03
C LYS A 56 -9.89 2.70 9.54
N GLY A 57 -8.78 2.67 10.29
CA GLY A 57 -8.80 2.99 11.72
C GLY A 57 -8.78 4.49 12.01
N ASN A 58 -7.92 5.25 11.31
CA ASN A 58 -7.65 6.65 11.64
C ASN A 58 -8.58 7.66 10.96
N ASN A 59 -9.08 7.39 9.74
CA ASN A 59 -9.96 8.35 9.05
C ASN A 59 -11.39 8.31 9.58
N PHE A 60 -11.90 7.17 10.06
CA PHE A 60 -13.26 7.11 10.59
C PHE A 60 -13.40 7.95 11.87
N LEU A 61 -12.40 7.89 12.76
CA LEU A 61 -12.34 8.73 13.96
C LEU A 61 -12.20 10.22 13.62
N LYS A 62 -11.32 10.57 12.67
CA LYS A 62 -11.16 11.97 12.22
C LYS A 62 -12.41 12.52 11.50
N LEU A 63 -13.07 11.72 10.66
CA LEU A 63 -14.32 12.10 9.97
C LEU A 63 -15.50 12.23 10.95
N ALA A 64 -15.53 11.42 12.01
CA ALA A 64 -16.52 11.51 13.08
C ALA A 64 -16.26 12.67 14.06
N GLY A 65 -15.26 13.53 13.80
CA GLY A 65 -14.89 14.64 14.70
C GLY A 65 -14.19 14.19 15.98
N ILE A 66 -13.85 12.91 16.10
CA ILE A 66 -13.12 12.34 17.23
C ILE A 66 -11.62 12.57 16.97
N VAL A 67 -11.16 13.77 17.26
CA VAL A 67 -9.73 14.11 17.34
C VAL A 67 -9.29 13.85 18.78
N THR A 68 -8.91 12.62 19.08
CA THR A 68 -8.24 12.33 20.37
C THR A 68 -6.86 12.96 20.36
N ALA A 69 -6.70 14.07 21.08
CA ALA A 69 -5.38 14.59 21.40
C ALA A 69 -4.57 13.50 22.13
N PRO A 70 -3.26 13.36 21.87
CA PRO A 70 -2.42 12.31 22.46
C PRO A 70 -2.36 12.40 24.00
N LYS A 71 -2.71 13.56 24.58
CA LYS A 71 -2.92 13.75 26.00
C LYS A 71 -4.17 14.62 26.21
N PRO A 72 -4.98 14.34 27.25
CA PRO A 72 -6.07 15.22 27.64
C PRO A 72 -5.50 16.60 28.00
N PHE A 73 -6.18 17.65 27.55
CA PHE A 73 -5.83 19.02 27.91
C PHE A 73 -6.07 19.23 29.40
N SER A 74 -5.06 19.75 30.10
CA SER A 74 -5.09 20.02 31.53
C SER A 74 -4.74 21.49 31.75
N ALA A 75 -5.76 22.31 32.01
CA ALA A 75 -5.58 23.75 32.25
C ALA A 75 -4.61 24.01 33.41
N THR A 76 -4.63 23.14 34.43
CA THR A 76 -3.73 23.23 35.59
C THR A 76 -2.27 22.99 35.20
N ASP A 77 -1.99 22.06 34.28
CA ASP A 77 -0.63 21.79 33.83
C ASP A 77 -0.09 22.90 32.92
N GLU A 78 -0.93 23.52 32.10
CA GLU A 78 -0.53 24.67 31.28
C GLU A 78 -0.21 25.90 32.11
N VAL A 79 -1.04 26.21 33.12
CA VAL A 79 -0.76 27.30 34.06
C VAL A 79 0.51 27.04 34.86
N ARG A 80 0.77 25.78 35.24
CA ARG A 80 2.01 25.39 35.92
C ARG A 80 3.24 25.59 35.04
N LYS A 81 3.17 25.23 33.75
CA LYS A 81 4.26 25.45 32.78
C LYS A 81 4.54 26.94 32.56
N LEU A 82 3.49 27.76 32.43
CA LEU A 82 3.62 29.22 32.34
C LEU A 82 4.33 29.80 33.58
N ARG A 83 3.93 29.36 34.77
CA ARG A 83 4.54 29.79 36.03
C ARG A 83 6.00 29.38 36.16
N ASN A 84 6.36 28.22 35.61
CA ASN A 84 7.71 27.66 35.67
C ASN A 84 8.61 28.13 34.50
N GLY A 85 8.09 28.90 33.53
CA GLY A 85 8.84 29.37 32.36
C GLY A 85 9.19 28.27 31.34
N GLU A 86 8.42 27.18 31.31
CA GLU A 86 8.65 26.01 30.44
C GLU A 86 7.88 26.08 29.09
N LEU A 87 7.47 27.29 28.68
CA LEU A 87 6.69 27.56 27.47
C LEU A 87 7.51 28.28 26.39
#